data_AF-A0A9E4SLU6-F1
#
_entry.id   AF-A0A9E4SLU6-F1
#
_cell.length_a   1.000
_cell.length_b   1.000
_cell.length_c   1.000
_cell.angle_alpha   90.00
_cell.angle_beta   90.00
_cell.angle_gamma   90.00
#
_symmetry.space_group_name_H-M   'P 1'
#
loop_
_entity.id
_entity.type
_entity.pdbx_description
1 polymer ?
#
loop_
_entity_poly.entity_id
_entity_poly.type
_entity_poly.pdbx_seq_one_letter_code
_entity_poly.pdbx_strand_id
1 'polypeptide(L)'
;MVTKRTQLLEPVNAVDAVRKAWNYPLFDAIFQRRARRYPLGAEMPGDLAPFKSNKAPVPLDEIEEAMLVMAGTGISGINLADLPFNDQNGSNFCGNTMLQFVGRTYASACGSHGTELFYTNDEGTYMVSMRDKLPTAMQEFESLDDREKIVEAYRANTVQIGEGRLAIPMEPGVTQPFNWWNANQPGTTLFMPISDVTWEYINIMMLVMDEPNCFYPYDDMNGNAEPLKEWADKGYLDRTRAYPLSGLESSLRMIVSGTEQAIMLQNMYLGLQAMGLGGWIFSASAGQMILALMGFRLEVPQKSGPRKPLIEGSEPAPVPVGLDGHFQAYCPPYYPDMASAAQAIFDAKWGGKGIYKEEGGPVGLKDKQSLDRLVAKTPDWCLEATKALCQYIWETYGRFPATVDPMEMNVWFQAQHLETDFYDEYYQPGAYHQAVKDHMAVWHGAQ
;
A
#
# COMPACT_ATOMS: atom_id res chain seq x y z
N MET A 1 27.81 -5.43 -14.86
CA MET A 1 27.49 -4.27 -15.72
C MET A 1 26.05 -3.94 -15.41
N VAL A 2 25.72 -2.73 -14.94
CA VAL A 2 24.31 -2.35 -14.73
C VAL A 2 23.72 -2.20 -16.13
N THR A 3 22.86 -3.14 -16.53
CA THR A 3 22.10 -3.00 -17.77
C THR A 3 21.10 -1.89 -17.51
N LYS A 4 21.23 -0.76 -18.19
CA LYS A 4 20.27 0.33 -18.07
C LYS A 4 18.95 -0.09 -18.69
N ARG A 5 17.87 0.39 -18.09
CA ARG A 5 16.52 0.23 -18.60
C ARG A 5 16.35 1.00 -19.91
N THR A 6 15.71 0.37 -20.88
CA THR A 6 15.31 1.06 -22.13
C THR A 6 14.14 2.00 -21.86
N GLN A 7 14.28 3.27 -22.25
CA GLN A 7 13.21 4.27 -22.15
C GLN A 7 12.25 4.16 -23.34
N LEU A 8 10.97 4.42 -23.08
CA LEU A 8 9.94 4.52 -24.12
C LEU A 8 10.05 5.89 -24.81
N LEU A 9 10.29 5.87 -26.13
CA LEU A 9 10.40 7.07 -26.96
C LEU A 9 9.18 7.31 -27.87
N GLU A 10 8.45 6.26 -28.20
CA GLU A 10 7.24 6.32 -29.02
C GLU A 10 5.98 6.44 -28.13
N PRO A 11 4.84 6.94 -28.67
CA PRO A 11 3.58 6.97 -27.93
C PRO A 11 3.17 5.56 -27.47
N VAL A 12 2.72 5.43 -26.22
CA VAL A 12 2.18 4.20 -25.63
C VAL A 12 1.12 3.55 -26.53
N ASN A 13 0.25 4.35 -27.15
CA ASN A 13 -0.81 3.82 -28.02
C ASN A 13 -0.29 3.24 -29.36
N ALA A 14 0.94 3.54 -29.76
CA ALA A 14 1.61 3.03 -30.96
C ALA A 14 2.35 1.70 -30.71
N VAL A 15 2.65 1.36 -29.45
CA VAL A 15 3.37 0.14 -29.07
C VAL A 15 2.47 -1.10 -29.21
N ASP A 16 2.77 -1.98 -30.16
CA ASP A 16 1.99 -3.21 -30.39
C ASP A 16 1.97 -4.14 -29.18
N ALA A 17 3.08 -4.21 -28.44
CA ALA A 17 3.20 -5.00 -27.22
C ALA A 17 2.21 -4.52 -26.14
N VAL A 18 2.10 -3.21 -25.92
CA VAL A 18 1.12 -2.60 -25.02
C VAL A 18 -0.30 -2.90 -25.49
N ARG A 19 -0.58 -2.77 -26.78
CA ARG A 19 -1.90 -3.11 -27.36
C ARG A 19 -2.27 -4.57 -27.09
N LYS A 20 -1.32 -5.50 -27.21
CA LYS A 20 -1.54 -6.93 -26.91
C LYS A 20 -1.84 -7.15 -25.43
N ALA A 21 -1.06 -6.55 -24.53
CA ALA A 21 -1.29 -6.65 -23.09
C ALA A 21 -2.65 -6.07 -22.66
N TRP A 22 -3.03 -4.91 -23.21
CA TRP A 22 -4.31 -4.27 -22.90
C TRP A 22 -5.52 -5.11 -23.32
N ASN A 23 -5.38 -5.85 -24.42
CA ASN A 23 -6.44 -6.71 -24.96
C ASN A 23 -6.37 -8.15 -24.45
N TYR A 24 -5.43 -8.46 -23.54
CA TYR A 24 -5.34 -9.79 -22.95
C TYR A 24 -6.59 -10.04 -22.08
N PRO A 25 -7.35 -11.13 -22.29
CA PRO A 25 -8.62 -11.30 -21.58
C PRO A 25 -8.43 -11.42 -20.07
N LEU A 26 -9.18 -10.62 -19.29
CA LEU A 26 -9.07 -10.61 -17.83
C LEU A 26 -9.26 -12.00 -17.19
N PHE A 27 -10.24 -12.77 -17.67
CA PHE A 27 -10.46 -14.12 -17.16
C PHE A 27 -9.32 -15.08 -17.51
N ASP A 28 -8.72 -14.94 -18.68
CA ASP A 28 -7.51 -15.69 -19.00
C ASP A 28 -6.38 -15.29 -18.05
N ALA A 29 -6.24 -14.01 -17.71
CA ALA A 29 -5.23 -13.57 -16.76
C ALA A 29 -5.46 -14.23 -15.39
N ILE A 30 -6.69 -14.23 -14.89
CA ILE A 30 -7.04 -14.86 -13.61
C ILE A 30 -6.74 -16.36 -13.63
N PHE A 31 -7.18 -17.10 -14.65
CA PHE A 31 -7.10 -18.57 -14.66
C PHE A 31 -5.73 -19.11 -15.08
N GLN A 32 -4.96 -18.36 -15.88
CA GLN A 32 -3.63 -18.77 -16.37
C GLN A 32 -2.47 -18.23 -15.51
N ARG A 33 -2.71 -17.26 -14.61
CA ARG A 33 -1.69 -16.73 -13.71
C ARG A 33 -1.11 -17.82 -12.81
N ARG A 34 0.22 -17.88 -12.73
CA ARG A 34 1.00 -18.81 -11.88
C ARG A 34 2.22 -18.10 -11.31
N ALA A 35 2.72 -18.60 -10.18
CA ALA A 35 4.02 -18.20 -9.65
C ALA A 35 5.14 -18.78 -10.51
N ARG A 36 5.68 -17.95 -11.41
CA ARG A 36 6.78 -18.32 -12.29
C ARG A 36 8.03 -17.60 -11.81
N ARG A 37 8.87 -18.33 -11.09
CA ARG A 37 9.83 -17.76 -10.14
C ARG A 37 11.28 -17.80 -10.63
N TYR A 38 11.55 -18.30 -11.83
CA TYR A 38 12.92 -18.41 -12.36
C TYR A 38 13.27 -17.18 -13.21
N PRO A 39 14.10 -16.24 -12.71
CA PRO A 39 14.47 -15.06 -13.47
C PRO A 39 15.44 -15.40 -14.59
N LEU A 40 15.34 -14.72 -15.73
CA LEU A 40 16.31 -14.79 -16.81
C LEU A 40 17.72 -14.47 -16.28
N GLY A 41 18.70 -15.33 -16.59
CA GLY A 41 20.09 -15.15 -16.15
C GLY A 41 20.40 -15.59 -14.72
N ALA A 42 19.43 -16.16 -13.99
CA ALA A 42 19.66 -16.69 -12.65
C ALA A 42 20.28 -18.10 -12.65
N GLU A 43 20.69 -18.54 -11.46
CA GLU A 43 21.16 -19.89 -11.19
C GLU A 43 20.37 -20.47 -10.00
N MET A 44 19.78 -21.64 -10.19
CA MET A 44 19.11 -22.40 -9.14
C MET A 44 20.01 -23.57 -8.75
N PRO A 45 20.68 -23.50 -7.58
CA PRO A 45 21.45 -24.63 -7.08
C PRO A 45 20.52 -25.73 -6.56
N GLY A 46 20.98 -26.98 -6.59
CA GLY A 46 20.31 -28.12 -5.95
C GLY A 46 20.21 -29.35 -6.83
N ASP A 47 19.57 -30.41 -6.33
CA ASP A 47 19.56 -31.71 -7.00
C ASP A 47 18.26 -32.00 -7.78
N LEU A 48 17.14 -31.36 -7.42
CA LEU A 48 15.84 -31.67 -8.00
C LEU A 48 15.67 -31.14 -9.43
N ALA A 49 16.14 -29.92 -9.67
CA ALA A 49 16.07 -29.25 -10.97
C ALA A 49 17.19 -28.21 -11.12
N PRO A 50 18.47 -28.58 -10.92
CA PRO A 50 19.57 -27.63 -11.08
C PRO A 50 19.54 -27.00 -12.45
N PHE A 51 19.57 -25.68 -12.50
CA PHE A 51 19.64 -24.98 -13.77
C PHE A 51 20.51 -23.75 -13.61
N LYS A 52 21.29 -23.45 -14.64
CA LYS A 52 22.06 -22.23 -14.77
C LYS A 52 21.73 -21.64 -16.12
N SER A 53 21.11 -20.46 -16.11
CA SER A 53 20.82 -19.76 -17.34
C SER A 53 22.10 -19.41 -18.09
N ASN A 54 22.09 -19.63 -19.41
CA ASN A 54 23.14 -19.16 -20.31
C ASN A 54 22.83 -17.77 -20.90
N LYS A 55 21.72 -17.14 -20.47
CA LYS A 55 21.25 -15.84 -20.94
C LYS A 55 21.70 -14.76 -19.95
N ALA A 56 21.88 -13.54 -20.42
CA ALA A 56 22.11 -12.41 -19.53
C ALA A 56 20.81 -12.01 -18.82
N PRO A 57 20.86 -11.53 -17.56
CA PRO A 57 19.73 -10.86 -16.95
C PRO A 57 19.32 -9.63 -17.77
N VAL A 58 18.02 -9.45 -17.95
CA VAL A 58 17.42 -8.32 -18.69
C VAL A 58 16.45 -7.61 -17.75
N PRO A 59 16.66 -6.32 -17.40
CA PRO A 59 15.71 -5.55 -16.61
C PRO A 59 14.42 -5.30 -17.40
N LEU A 60 13.30 -5.08 -16.70
CA LEU A 60 12.08 -4.57 -17.33
C LEU A 60 12.39 -3.23 -18.01
N ASP A 61 11.83 -3.01 -19.19
CA ASP A 61 11.85 -1.69 -19.85
C ASP A 61 10.95 -0.67 -19.11
N GLU A 62 11.00 0.60 -19.53
CA GLU A 62 10.23 1.65 -18.87
C GLU A 62 8.72 1.43 -18.95
N ILE A 63 8.19 0.95 -20.08
CA ILE A 63 6.76 0.78 -20.26
C ILE A 63 6.25 -0.44 -19.48
N GLU A 64 7.01 -1.54 -19.43
CA GLU A 64 6.73 -2.71 -18.61
C GLU A 64 6.64 -2.34 -17.13
N GLU A 65 7.63 -1.58 -16.61
CA GLU A 65 7.63 -1.13 -15.22
C GLU A 65 6.50 -0.13 -14.95
N ALA A 66 6.29 0.85 -15.84
CA ALA A 66 5.22 1.84 -15.70
C ALA A 66 3.82 1.20 -15.68
N MET A 67 3.56 0.22 -16.56
CA MET A 67 2.30 -0.51 -16.59
C MET A 67 2.05 -1.28 -15.28
N LEU A 68 3.07 -1.97 -14.74
CA LEU A 68 2.94 -2.64 -13.45
C LEU A 68 2.71 -1.64 -12.32
N VAL A 69 3.52 -0.59 -12.24
CA VAL A 69 3.41 0.42 -11.19
C VAL A 69 2.02 1.06 -11.21
N MET A 70 1.53 1.49 -12.38
CA MET A 70 0.21 2.12 -12.50
C MET A 70 -0.95 1.12 -12.32
N ALA A 71 -0.78 -0.16 -12.66
CA ALA A 71 -1.78 -1.17 -12.30
C ALA A 71 -1.94 -1.29 -10.76
N GLY A 72 -0.85 -1.13 -10.02
CA GLY A 72 -0.83 -1.16 -8.56
C GLY A 72 -1.24 0.15 -7.89
N THR A 73 -0.95 1.32 -8.47
CA THR A 73 -1.06 2.62 -7.76
C THR A 73 -1.90 3.68 -8.47
N GLY A 74 -2.29 3.43 -9.72
CA GLY A 74 -2.86 4.43 -10.61
C GLY A 74 -4.18 5.03 -10.10
N ILE A 75 -4.51 6.20 -10.62
CA ILE A 75 -5.82 6.85 -10.41
C ILE A 75 -6.76 6.32 -11.49
N SER A 76 -7.91 5.76 -11.08
CA SER A 76 -8.95 5.25 -11.98
C SER A 76 -9.99 6.32 -12.32
N GLY A 77 -10.10 7.36 -11.50
CA GLY A 77 -11.07 8.43 -11.67
C GLY A 77 -11.48 9.04 -10.35
N ILE A 78 -12.68 9.59 -10.30
CA ILE A 78 -13.28 10.13 -9.09
C ILE A 78 -14.06 9.02 -8.35
N ASN A 79 -13.85 8.90 -7.05
CA ASN A 79 -14.65 8.04 -6.19
C ASN A 79 -16.08 8.58 -6.11
N LEU A 80 -17.05 7.73 -6.42
CA LEU A 80 -18.47 8.09 -6.42
C LEU A 80 -19.00 8.36 -5.00
N ALA A 81 -18.48 7.63 -4.02
CA ALA A 81 -18.80 7.74 -2.59
C ALA A 81 -20.30 7.99 -2.35
N ASP A 82 -21.11 6.93 -2.53
CA ASP A 82 -22.59 6.94 -2.42
C ASP A 82 -23.08 7.18 -0.98
N LEU A 83 -22.65 8.30 -0.37
CA LEU A 83 -22.78 8.68 1.02
C LEU A 83 -22.96 10.21 1.15
N PRO A 84 -23.66 10.70 2.19
CA PRO A 84 -24.43 9.93 3.18
C PRO A 84 -25.72 9.35 2.57
N PHE A 85 -26.36 8.44 3.29
CA PHE A 85 -27.73 8.03 3.03
C PHE A 85 -28.61 8.23 4.26
N ASN A 86 -29.93 8.32 4.05
CA ASN A 86 -30.90 8.36 5.14
C ASN A 86 -31.61 7.00 5.25
N ASP A 87 -31.87 6.54 6.47
CA ASP A 87 -32.79 5.43 6.68
C ASP A 87 -34.26 5.84 6.49
N GLN A 88 -35.17 4.89 6.69
CA GLN A 88 -36.62 5.12 6.59
C GLN A 88 -37.15 6.11 7.63
N ASN A 89 -36.40 6.38 8.70
CA ASN A 89 -36.76 7.30 9.78
C ASN A 89 -36.12 8.70 9.58
N GLY A 90 -35.33 8.89 8.52
CA GLY A 90 -34.66 10.15 8.21
C GLY A 90 -33.33 10.36 8.93
N SER A 91 -32.81 9.34 9.61
CA SER A 91 -31.49 9.39 10.25
C SER A 91 -30.41 9.33 9.17
N ASN A 92 -29.48 10.29 9.21
CA ASN A 92 -28.37 10.40 8.27
C ASN A 92 -27.20 9.51 8.74
N PHE A 93 -26.73 8.62 7.87
CA PHE A 93 -25.69 7.66 8.20
C PHE A 93 -24.44 7.79 7.32
N CYS A 94 -23.30 7.62 7.98
CA CYS A 94 -21.99 7.25 7.41
C CYS A 94 -21.40 8.16 6.32
N GLY A 95 -21.87 9.40 6.17
CA GLY A 95 -21.27 10.36 5.25
C GLY A 95 -19.83 10.73 5.61
N ASN A 96 -19.50 10.75 6.90
CA ASN A 96 -18.24 11.28 7.41
C ASN A 96 -17.08 10.30 7.34
N THR A 97 -17.25 9.09 6.81
CA THR A 97 -16.19 8.07 6.81
C THR A 97 -15.02 8.42 5.89
N MET A 98 -15.29 9.14 4.80
CA MET A 98 -14.31 9.35 3.72
C MET A 98 -13.15 10.22 4.15
N LEU A 99 -11.95 9.87 3.66
CA LEU A 99 -10.73 10.68 3.76
C LEU A 99 -10.34 11.37 2.45
N GLN A 100 -10.86 10.90 1.32
CA GLN A 100 -10.64 11.50 0.01
C GLN A 100 -11.60 10.90 -1.03
N PHE A 101 -11.85 11.64 -2.11
CA PHE A 101 -12.70 11.24 -3.23
C PHE A 101 -11.90 10.81 -4.47
N VAL A 102 -10.65 10.39 -4.28
CA VAL A 102 -9.81 9.83 -5.35
C VAL A 102 -10.20 8.36 -5.56
N GLY A 103 -10.40 7.93 -6.80
CA GLY A 103 -10.49 6.53 -7.16
C GLY A 103 -9.11 5.98 -7.53
N ARG A 104 -8.68 4.89 -6.90
CA ARG A 104 -7.46 4.16 -7.26
C ARG A 104 -7.79 2.92 -8.09
N THR A 105 -6.76 2.32 -8.68
CA THR A 105 -6.87 0.99 -9.30
C THR A 105 -7.07 -0.11 -8.26
N TYR A 106 -6.75 0.14 -6.98
CA TYR A 106 -6.98 -0.76 -5.85
C TYR A 106 -8.05 -0.20 -4.88
N ALA A 107 -8.69 -1.08 -4.12
CA ALA A 107 -9.67 -0.68 -3.12
C ALA A 107 -9.00 -0.32 -1.79
N SER A 108 -9.57 0.67 -1.08
CA SER A 108 -9.10 1.13 0.22
C SER A 108 -10.28 1.48 1.12
N ALA A 109 -10.18 1.11 2.40
CA ALA A 109 -11.17 1.50 3.39
C ALA A 109 -11.25 3.03 3.50
N CYS A 110 -12.47 3.57 3.49
CA CYS A 110 -12.73 5.02 3.56
C CYS A 110 -12.07 5.87 2.46
N GLY A 111 -11.58 5.22 1.39
CA GLY A 111 -10.68 5.87 0.43
C GLY A 111 -9.37 6.36 1.07
N SER A 112 -8.92 5.79 2.18
CA SER A 112 -7.75 6.26 2.92
C SER A 112 -6.48 6.29 2.08
N HIS A 113 -6.31 5.30 1.19
CA HIS A 113 -5.13 5.04 0.37
C HIS A 113 -3.85 5.19 1.19
N GLY A 114 -3.81 4.46 2.31
CA GLY A 114 -2.72 4.51 3.29
C GLY A 114 -1.40 3.93 2.77
N THR A 115 -1.39 3.31 1.59
CA THR A 115 -0.25 2.58 1.03
C THR A 115 0.39 3.28 -0.16
N GLU A 116 1.71 3.43 -0.11
CA GLU A 116 2.54 3.83 -1.24
C GLU A 116 3.37 2.66 -1.74
N LEU A 117 3.65 2.63 -3.05
CA LEU A 117 4.48 1.59 -3.64
C LEU A 117 5.93 2.02 -3.60
N PHE A 118 6.78 1.19 -3.01
CA PHE A 118 8.22 1.29 -3.16
C PHE A 118 8.73 0.13 -3.98
N TYR A 119 9.86 0.30 -4.65
CA TYR A 119 10.46 -0.81 -5.39
C TYR A 119 11.94 -0.60 -5.64
N THR A 120 12.63 -1.67 -6.03
CA THR A 120 14.02 -1.63 -6.42
C THR A 120 14.28 -2.46 -7.68
N ASN A 121 15.20 -2.01 -8.50
CA ASN A 121 15.70 -2.69 -9.70
C ASN A 121 17.22 -2.48 -9.82
N ASP A 122 17.83 -2.78 -10.97
CA ASP A 122 19.27 -2.64 -11.14
C ASP A 122 19.78 -1.19 -11.06
N GLU A 123 18.94 -0.20 -11.38
CA GLU A 123 19.32 1.22 -11.43
C GLU A 123 19.15 1.93 -10.09
N GLY A 124 18.15 1.54 -9.29
CA GLY A 124 17.81 2.31 -8.10
C GLY A 124 16.80 1.68 -7.17
N THR A 125 16.54 2.41 -6.09
CA THR A 125 15.42 2.22 -5.19
C THR A 125 14.51 3.43 -5.27
N TYR A 126 13.22 3.21 -5.37
CA TYR A 126 12.23 4.23 -5.74
C TYR A 126 11.01 4.17 -4.83
N MET A 127 10.37 5.33 -4.69
CA MET A 127 9.03 5.49 -4.15
C MET A 127 8.13 6.05 -5.25
N VAL A 128 6.92 5.53 -5.37
CA VAL A 128 5.87 6.12 -6.21
C VAL A 128 5.01 6.98 -5.29
N SER A 129 5.03 8.30 -5.48
CA SER A 129 4.33 9.26 -4.63
C SER A 129 2.94 9.59 -5.19
N MET A 130 1.92 8.95 -4.63
CA MET A 130 0.55 9.03 -5.11
C MET A 130 -0.42 9.67 -4.10
N ARG A 131 -0.13 9.67 -2.80
CA ARG A 131 -1.01 10.09 -1.69
C ARG A 131 -1.78 11.39 -1.97
N ASP A 132 -1.09 12.42 -2.48
CA ASP A 132 -1.67 13.75 -2.68
C ASP A 132 -2.13 14.02 -4.13
N LYS A 133 -2.14 13.00 -4.98
CA LYS A 133 -2.51 13.13 -6.40
C LYS A 133 -4.01 12.99 -6.57
N LEU A 134 -4.60 13.93 -7.31
CA LEU A 134 -6.05 14.02 -7.54
C LEU A 134 -6.41 13.61 -8.97
N PRO A 135 -7.61 13.05 -9.20
CA PRO A 135 -8.11 12.78 -10.54
C PRO A 135 -8.40 14.09 -11.28
N THR A 136 -8.29 14.03 -12.59
CA THR A 136 -8.61 15.09 -13.55
C THR A 136 -9.96 14.86 -14.24
N ALA A 137 -10.50 13.63 -14.19
CA ALA A 137 -11.75 13.25 -14.82
C ALA A 137 -12.55 12.24 -13.97
N MET A 138 -13.84 12.06 -14.30
CA MET A 138 -14.69 11.05 -13.67
C MET A 138 -14.13 9.64 -13.88
N GLN A 139 -13.65 9.36 -15.09
CA GLN A 139 -12.88 8.17 -15.42
C GLN A 139 -11.57 8.63 -16.07
N GLU A 140 -10.43 8.12 -15.61
CA GLU A 140 -9.13 8.52 -16.17
C GLU A 140 -8.82 7.84 -17.50
N PHE A 141 -9.44 6.70 -17.79
CA PHE A 141 -9.15 5.88 -18.97
C PHE A 141 -10.43 5.58 -19.75
N GLU A 142 -10.90 6.55 -20.55
CA GLU A 142 -12.11 6.42 -21.38
C GLU A 142 -11.77 6.08 -22.85
N SER A 143 -10.59 6.48 -23.31
CA SER A 143 -10.14 6.39 -24.70
C SER A 143 -8.80 5.68 -24.85
N LEU A 144 -8.41 5.37 -26.09
CA LEU A 144 -7.09 4.78 -26.37
C LEU A 144 -5.93 5.73 -26.06
N ASP A 145 -6.14 7.04 -26.19
CA ASP A 145 -5.10 8.04 -25.98
C ASP A 145 -4.82 8.26 -24.48
N ASP A 146 -5.78 7.94 -23.60
CA ASP A 146 -5.57 7.98 -22.16
C ASP A 146 -4.49 6.99 -21.67
N ARG A 147 -4.08 6.03 -22.51
CA ARG A 147 -2.99 5.10 -22.19
C ARG A 147 -1.65 5.80 -21.99
N GLU A 148 -1.43 6.95 -22.63
CA GLU A 148 -0.22 7.78 -22.41
C GLU A 148 -0.07 8.18 -20.94
N LYS A 149 -1.19 8.37 -20.23
CA LYS A 149 -1.21 8.74 -18.81
C LYS A 149 -0.45 7.76 -17.92
N ILE A 150 -0.30 6.49 -18.34
CA ILE A 150 0.47 5.49 -17.58
C ILE A 150 1.92 5.94 -17.44
N VAL A 151 2.59 6.26 -18.56
CA VAL A 151 4.00 6.63 -18.55
C VAL A 151 4.17 8.05 -18.01
N GLU A 152 3.24 8.97 -18.31
CA GLU A 152 3.26 10.33 -17.75
C GLU A 152 3.16 10.31 -16.23
N ALA A 153 2.17 9.61 -15.66
CA ALA A 153 2.00 9.49 -14.22
C ALA A 153 3.16 8.73 -13.57
N TYR A 154 3.67 7.68 -14.21
CA TYR A 154 4.85 6.97 -13.73
C TYR A 154 6.07 7.89 -13.63
N ARG A 155 6.42 8.62 -14.70
CA ARG A 155 7.55 9.55 -14.72
C ARG A 155 7.38 10.72 -13.75
N ALA A 156 6.17 11.26 -13.63
CA ALA A 156 5.89 12.42 -12.80
C ALA A 156 5.91 12.12 -11.29
N ASN A 157 5.66 10.86 -10.90
CA ASN A 157 5.44 10.49 -9.50
C ASN A 157 6.46 9.48 -8.96
N THR A 158 7.36 8.95 -9.78
CA THR A 158 8.44 8.06 -9.32
C THR A 158 9.63 8.88 -8.84
N VAL A 159 9.93 8.76 -7.55
CA VAL A 159 11.03 9.45 -6.88
C VAL A 159 12.12 8.44 -6.55
N GLN A 160 13.34 8.68 -7.01
CA GLN A 160 14.49 7.87 -6.63
C GLN A 160 14.92 8.24 -5.19
N ILE A 161 14.98 7.23 -4.33
CA ILE A 161 15.35 7.36 -2.90
C ILE A 161 16.66 6.65 -2.56
N GLY A 162 17.21 5.87 -3.49
CA GLY A 162 18.48 5.18 -3.35
C GLY A 162 19.13 4.86 -4.69
N GLU A 163 20.47 4.78 -4.68
CA GLU A 163 21.28 4.40 -5.84
C GLU A 163 21.42 2.88 -5.92
N GLY A 164 21.15 2.32 -7.11
CA GLY A 164 21.22 0.90 -7.36
C GLY A 164 20.18 0.04 -6.63
N ARG A 165 20.32 -1.27 -6.86
CA ARG A 165 19.50 -2.31 -6.23
C ARG A 165 19.68 -2.33 -4.72
N LEU A 166 18.58 -2.30 -3.97
CA LEU A 166 18.60 -2.43 -2.52
C LEU A 166 19.23 -3.77 -2.12
N ALA A 167 20.26 -3.73 -1.27
CA ALA A 167 20.97 -4.92 -0.81
C ALA A 167 20.17 -5.66 0.28
N ILE A 168 19.24 -6.53 -0.14
CA ILE A 168 18.41 -7.33 0.77
C ILE A 168 19.23 -8.52 1.33
N PRO A 169 19.36 -8.66 2.66
CA PRO A 169 20.10 -9.79 3.24
C PRO A 169 19.40 -11.13 3.01
N MET A 170 20.06 -12.03 2.28
CA MET A 170 19.62 -13.41 2.05
C MET A 170 20.15 -14.33 3.15
N GLU A 171 19.76 -14.06 4.39
CA GLU A 171 20.26 -14.77 5.58
C GLU A 171 19.12 -15.23 6.52
N PRO A 172 19.35 -16.27 7.36
CA PRO A 172 18.36 -16.77 8.31
C PRO A 172 17.83 -15.67 9.23
N GLY A 173 16.51 -15.66 9.44
CA GLY A 173 15.86 -14.68 10.31
C GLY A 173 15.52 -13.35 9.63
N VAL A 174 16.10 -13.06 8.46
CA VAL A 174 15.75 -11.89 7.65
C VAL A 174 14.87 -12.30 6.48
N THR A 175 15.41 -13.06 5.53
CA THR A 175 14.69 -13.51 4.34
C THR A 175 14.43 -15.01 4.42
N GLN A 176 13.25 -15.47 4.03
CA GLN A 176 12.95 -16.89 4.05
C GLN A 176 13.83 -17.67 3.05
N PRO A 177 14.48 -18.80 3.44
CA PRO A 177 15.48 -19.48 2.62
C PRO A 177 15.04 -19.90 1.21
N PHE A 178 13.76 -20.23 1.04
CA PHE A 178 13.20 -20.62 -0.25
C PHE A 178 13.13 -19.48 -1.28
N ASN A 179 13.50 -18.25 -0.90
CA ASN A 179 13.60 -17.09 -1.79
C ASN A 179 15.05 -16.69 -2.10
N TRP A 180 16.06 -17.23 -1.40
CA TRP A 180 17.44 -16.71 -1.49
C TRP A 180 18.07 -16.82 -2.88
N TRP A 181 17.69 -17.83 -3.65
CA TRP A 181 18.27 -18.07 -4.97
C TRP A 181 17.66 -17.20 -6.08
N ASN A 182 16.43 -16.68 -5.90
CA ASN A 182 15.69 -15.99 -6.97
C ASN A 182 15.15 -14.61 -6.62
N ALA A 183 14.94 -14.28 -5.35
CA ALA A 183 14.49 -12.95 -4.98
C ALA A 183 15.61 -11.93 -5.22
N ASN A 184 15.22 -10.73 -5.69
CA ASN A 184 16.08 -9.57 -5.88
C ASN A 184 17.37 -9.85 -6.68
N GLN A 185 17.31 -10.74 -7.66
CA GLN A 185 18.41 -11.01 -8.59
C GLN A 185 18.58 -9.88 -9.62
N PRO A 186 19.75 -9.74 -10.27
CA PRO A 186 19.90 -8.83 -11.40
C PRO A 186 18.81 -9.04 -12.46
N GLY A 187 18.40 -7.97 -13.15
CA GLY A 187 17.32 -8.00 -14.14
C GLY A 187 15.90 -8.11 -13.58
N THR A 188 15.70 -8.28 -12.27
CA THR A 188 14.35 -8.30 -11.68
C THR A 188 13.94 -6.94 -11.10
N THR A 189 12.64 -6.70 -11.01
CA THR A 189 12.07 -5.57 -10.28
C THR A 189 11.32 -6.10 -9.07
N LEU A 190 11.68 -5.66 -7.86
CA LEU A 190 11.06 -6.06 -6.61
C LEU A 190 10.22 -4.91 -6.04
N PHE A 191 8.91 -5.11 -6.02
CA PHE A 191 7.91 -4.18 -5.53
C PHE A 191 7.54 -4.50 -4.07
N MET A 192 7.50 -3.46 -3.25
CA MET A 192 7.42 -3.47 -1.79
C MET A 192 6.43 -2.39 -1.35
N PRO A 193 5.11 -2.65 -1.35
CA PRO A 193 4.14 -1.68 -0.85
C PRO A 193 4.31 -1.48 0.66
N ILE A 194 4.27 -0.22 1.10
CA ILE A 194 4.41 0.17 2.51
C ILE A 194 3.18 0.98 2.91
N SER A 195 2.53 0.57 3.99
CA SER A 195 1.31 1.18 4.48
C SER A 195 1.57 2.00 5.73
N ASP A 196 1.10 3.24 5.74
CA ASP A 196 0.92 4.06 6.93
C ASP A 196 -0.44 3.74 7.55
N VAL A 197 -0.43 3.06 8.69
CA VAL A 197 -1.64 2.65 9.39
C VAL A 197 -2.30 3.82 10.13
N THR A 198 -1.53 4.85 10.49
CA THR A 198 -1.96 5.90 11.43
C THR A 198 -3.03 6.82 10.84
N TRP A 199 -2.96 7.07 9.53
CA TRP A 199 -3.91 7.91 8.80
C TRP A 199 -5.36 7.41 8.93
N GLU A 200 -5.59 6.16 8.54
CA GLU A 200 -6.92 5.55 8.64
C GLU A 200 -7.27 5.17 10.09
N TYR A 201 -6.28 4.81 10.91
CA TYR A 201 -6.55 4.41 12.28
C TYR A 201 -7.20 5.52 13.11
N ILE A 202 -6.66 6.73 13.05
CA ILE A 202 -7.23 7.88 13.74
C ILE A 202 -8.60 8.26 13.14
N ASN A 203 -8.77 8.14 11.82
CA ASN A 203 -10.06 8.35 11.17
C ASN A 203 -11.13 7.37 11.68
N ILE A 204 -10.79 6.09 11.79
CA ILE A 204 -11.69 5.05 12.28
C ILE A 204 -12.00 5.22 13.76
N MET A 205 -11.07 5.70 14.58
CA MET A 205 -11.40 6.04 15.97
C MET A 205 -12.56 7.03 16.03
N MET A 206 -12.51 8.10 15.23
CA MET A 206 -13.62 9.06 15.15
C MET A 206 -14.90 8.40 14.64
N LEU A 207 -14.82 7.56 13.61
CA LEU A 207 -15.98 6.87 13.04
C LEU A 207 -16.69 5.93 14.02
N VAL A 208 -15.92 5.09 14.74
CA VAL A 208 -16.50 4.07 15.64
C VAL A 208 -17.03 4.68 16.94
N MET A 209 -16.47 5.80 17.38
CA MET A 209 -16.94 6.51 18.56
C MET A 209 -18.17 7.37 18.28
N ASP A 210 -18.25 8.02 17.11
CA ASP A 210 -19.37 8.89 16.76
C ASP A 210 -20.70 8.12 16.61
N GLU A 211 -21.82 8.85 16.69
CA GLU A 211 -23.14 8.29 16.43
C GLU A 211 -23.23 7.79 14.98
N PRO A 212 -23.93 6.66 14.73
CA PRO A 212 -24.70 5.84 15.66
C PRO A 212 -23.89 4.73 16.37
N ASN A 213 -22.58 4.66 16.09
CA ASN A 213 -21.75 3.53 16.48
C ASN A 213 -21.51 3.51 17.98
N CYS A 214 -21.12 4.65 18.55
CA CYS A 214 -20.94 4.85 20.00
C CYS A 214 -20.12 3.75 20.67
N PHE A 215 -19.18 3.12 19.94
CA PHE A 215 -18.32 2.07 20.51
C PHE A 215 -17.46 2.68 21.61
N TYR A 216 -17.12 1.85 22.58
CA TYR A 216 -16.28 2.24 23.70
C TYR A 216 -14.92 1.54 23.64
N PRO A 217 -13.92 2.15 22.96
CA PRO A 217 -12.54 1.67 23.01
C PRO A 217 -12.00 1.64 24.44
N TYR A 218 -11.44 0.51 24.83
CA TYR A 218 -10.76 0.33 26.12
C TYR A 218 -9.48 -0.48 25.94
N ASP A 219 -8.54 -0.32 26.86
CA ASP A 219 -7.23 -0.98 26.77
C ASP A 219 -7.22 -2.32 27.50
N ASP A 220 -7.54 -3.38 26.75
CA ASP A 220 -7.56 -4.76 27.21
C ASP A 220 -6.17 -5.30 27.58
N MET A 221 -5.10 -4.64 27.15
CA MET A 221 -3.73 -5.05 27.41
C MET A 221 -3.15 -4.42 28.68
N ASN A 222 -3.73 -3.33 29.16
CA ASN A 222 -3.34 -2.63 30.38
C ASN A 222 -4.36 -2.80 31.51
N GLY A 223 -4.73 -4.05 31.80
CA GLY A 223 -5.66 -4.36 32.89
C GLY A 223 -7.08 -3.81 32.68
N ASN A 224 -7.54 -3.75 31.43
CA ASN A 224 -8.82 -3.17 31.02
C ASN A 224 -8.95 -1.68 31.41
N ALA A 225 -7.88 -0.91 31.23
CA ALA A 225 -7.92 0.52 31.50
C ALA A 225 -8.95 1.22 30.60
N GLU A 226 -9.60 2.24 31.17
CA GLU A 226 -10.73 2.97 30.57
C GLU A 226 -10.32 4.41 30.22
N PRO A 227 -9.49 4.66 29.19
CA PRO A 227 -9.00 6.00 28.87
C PRO A 227 -10.12 6.98 28.47
N LEU A 228 -11.26 6.45 28.05
CA LEU A 228 -12.42 7.22 27.58
C LEU A 228 -13.55 7.31 28.61
N LYS A 229 -13.29 6.96 29.89
CA LYS A 229 -14.30 6.89 30.95
C LYS A 229 -15.15 8.16 31.04
N GLU A 230 -14.52 9.32 30.93
CA GLU A 230 -15.16 10.63 31.02
C GLU A 230 -16.29 10.79 29.98
N TRP A 231 -16.05 10.44 28.71
CA TRP A 231 -17.03 10.58 27.64
C TRP A 231 -18.17 9.57 27.77
N ALA A 232 -17.86 8.35 28.21
CA ALA A 232 -18.87 7.35 28.50
C ALA A 232 -19.76 7.74 29.70
N ASP A 233 -19.20 8.37 30.74
CA ASP A 233 -19.98 8.89 31.88
C ASP A 233 -20.90 10.05 31.49
N LYS A 234 -20.50 10.84 30.47
CA LYS A 234 -21.33 11.90 29.87
C LYS A 234 -22.40 11.38 28.91
N GLY A 235 -22.41 10.08 28.62
CA GLY A 235 -23.40 9.43 27.76
C GLY A 235 -23.08 9.47 26.25
N TYR A 236 -21.87 9.88 25.86
CA TYR A 236 -21.47 9.89 24.44
C TYR A 236 -21.08 8.51 23.90
N LEU A 237 -20.53 7.65 24.77
CA LEU A 237 -20.06 6.31 24.41
C LEU A 237 -20.83 5.25 25.20
N ASP A 238 -21.14 4.13 24.55
CA ASP A 238 -21.90 3.02 25.11
C ASP A 238 -20.96 1.91 25.59
N ARG A 239 -20.80 1.79 26.92
CA ARG A 239 -19.97 0.74 27.52
C ARG A 239 -20.44 -0.68 27.20
N THR A 240 -21.69 -0.88 26.81
CA THR A 240 -22.17 -2.20 26.36
C THR A 240 -21.64 -2.58 24.98
N ARG A 241 -21.13 -1.60 24.23
CA ARG A 241 -20.41 -1.74 22.96
C ARG A 241 -18.91 -1.58 23.17
N ALA A 242 -18.37 -2.26 24.17
CA ALA A 242 -16.93 -2.25 24.46
C ALA A 242 -16.13 -2.80 23.28
N TYR A 243 -15.06 -2.11 22.89
CA TYR A 243 -14.16 -2.53 21.81
C TYR A 243 -12.72 -2.61 22.35
N PRO A 244 -12.10 -3.80 22.45
CA PRO A 244 -10.71 -3.91 22.88
C PRO A 244 -9.76 -3.20 21.90
N LEU A 245 -8.84 -2.40 22.45
CA LEU A 245 -7.80 -1.68 21.71
C LEU A 245 -6.96 -2.63 20.85
N SER A 246 -6.59 -3.80 21.39
CA SER A 246 -5.83 -4.81 20.64
C SER A 246 -6.59 -5.32 19.40
N GLY A 247 -7.92 -5.46 19.52
CA GLY A 247 -8.79 -5.88 18.43
C GLY A 247 -8.97 -4.80 17.38
N LEU A 248 -9.07 -3.54 17.80
CA LEU A 248 -9.13 -2.39 16.90
C LEU A 248 -7.85 -2.31 16.05
N GLU A 249 -6.68 -2.29 16.69
CA GLU A 249 -5.39 -2.16 15.97
C GLU A 249 -5.10 -3.35 15.04
N SER A 250 -5.40 -4.58 15.47
CA SER A 250 -5.27 -5.76 14.62
C SER A 250 -6.17 -5.68 13.38
N SER A 251 -7.40 -5.17 13.55
CA SER A 251 -8.33 -4.98 12.44
C SER A 251 -7.82 -3.94 11.45
N LEU A 252 -7.25 -2.82 11.93
CA LEU A 252 -6.67 -1.79 11.05
C LEU A 252 -5.46 -2.33 10.26
N ARG A 253 -4.57 -3.09 10.90
CA ARG A 253 -3.44 -3.73 10.19
C ARG A 253 -3.93 -4.64 9.06
N MET A 254 -5.03 -5.37 9.27
CA MET A 254 -5.63 -6.20 8.21
C MET A 254 -6.29 -5.36 7.11
N ILE A 255 -7.09 -4.35 7.48
CA ILE A 255 -7.91 -3.56 6.55
C ILE A 255 -7.04 -2.62 5.71
N VAL A 256 -6.02 -2.00 6.29
CA VAL A 256 -5.11 -1.11 5.56
C VAL A 256 -3.99 -1.94 4.96
N SER A 257 -3.05 -2.38 5.80
CA SER A 257 -1.81 -3.01 5.32
C SER A 257 -2.01 -4.38 4.67
N GLY A 258 -2.97 -5.17 5.15
CA GLY A 258 -3.28 -6.47 4.55
C GLY A 258 -4.01 -6.33 3.21
N THR A 259 -5.08 -5.55 3.18
CA THR A 259 -6.00 -5.48 2.04
C THR A 259 -5.44 -4.62 0.91
N GLU A 260 -4.95 -3.40 1.20
CA GLU A 260 -4.43 -2.51 0.15
C GLU A 260 -3.24 -3.14 -0.54
N GLN A 261 -2.22 -3.58 0.22
CA GLN A 261 -1.03 -4.22 -0.34
C GLN A 261 -1.41 -5.45 -1.20
N ALA A 262 -2.31 -6.31 -0.72
CA ALA A 262 -2.71 -7.51 -1.46
C ALA A 262 -3.43 -7.17 -2.77
N ILE A 263 -4.34 -6.19 -2.79
CA ILE A 263 -5.09 -5.81 -4.00
C ILE A 263 -4.17 -5.10 -4.99
N MET A 264 -3.31 -4.18 -4.52
CA MET A 264 -2.28 -3.54 -5.35
C MET A 264 -1.46 -4.60 -6.09
N LEU A 265 -0.85 -5.52 -5.33
CA LEU A 265 0.01 -6.54 -5.91
C LEU A 265 -0.77 -7.54 -6.77
N GLN A 266 -2.03 -7.85 -6.44
CA GLN A 266 -2.88 -8.69 -7.27
C GLN A 266 -3.15 -8.07 -8.65
N ASN A 267 -3.44 -6.76 -8.71
CA ASN A 267 -3.61 -6.06 -9.98
C ASN A 267 -2.32 -6.07 -10.80
N MET A 268 -1.18 -5.80 -10.15
CA MET A 268 0.13 -5.90 -10.80
C MET A 268 0.38 -7.30 -11.34
N TYR A 269 -0.03 -8.34 -10.61
CA TYR A 269 0.15 -9.73 -11.03
C TYR A 269 -0.71 -10.11 -12.25
N LEU A 270 -1.92 -9.56 -12.33
CA LEU A 270 -2.77 -9.71 -13.53
C LEU A 270 -2.17 -8.95 -14.72
N GLY A 271 -1.62 -7.74 -14.51
CA GLY A 271 -0.88 -7.00 -15.52
C GLY A 271 0.37 -7.76 -16.01
N LEU A 272 1.15 -8.31 -15.08
CA LEU A 272 2.31 -9.17 -15.35
C LEU A 272 1.94 -10.36 -16.23
N GLN A 273 0.83 -11.02 -15.92
CA GLN A 273 0.31 -12.13 -16.69
C GLN A 273 -0.11 -11.70 -18.11
N ALA A 274 -0.74 -10.54 -18.26
CA ALA A 274 -1.14 -9.98 -19.56
C ALA A 274 0.07 -9.61 -20.45
N MET A 275 1.17 -9.15 -19.85
CA MET A 275 2.40 -8.80 -20.58
C MET A 275 3.27 -10.01 -20.93
N GLY A 276 3.01 -11.17 -20.34
CA GLY A 276 3.83 -12.36 -20.56
C GLY A 276 5.11 -12.40 -19.70
N LEU A 277 5.07 -11.79 -18.53
CA LEU A 277 6.22 -11.77 -17.61
C LEU A 277 6.15 -12.92 -16.59
N GLY A 278 7.29 -13.16 -15.93
CA GLY A 278 7.42 -14.05 -14.77
C GLY A 278 7.37 -13.27 -13.46
N GLY A 279 6.87 -13.88 -12.39
CA GLY A 279 6.81 -13.22 -11.09
C GLY A 279 5.97 -13.96 -10.06
N TRP A 280 5.98 -13.47 -8.83
CA TRP A 280 5.11 -13.94 -7.75
C TRP A 280 5.01 -12.96 -6.59
N ILE A 281 3.91 -13.09 -5.83
CA ILE A 281 3.71 -12.43 -4.53
C ILE A 281 4.23 -13.37 -3.43
N PHE A 282 4.95 -12.83 -2.45
CA PHE A 282 5.46 -13.59 -1.32
C PHE A 282 5.57 -12.73 -0.06
N SER A 283 5.65 -13.38 1.10
CA SER A 283 5.88 -12.69 2.37
C SER A 283 7.19 -11.89 2.31
N ALA A 284 7.12 -10.65 2.80
CA ALA A 284 8.29 -9.81 2.94
C ALA A 284 9.35 -10.49 3.83
N SER A 285 10.61 -10.14 3.62
CA SER A 285 11.65 -10.33 4.64
C SER A 285 11.30 -9.53 5.91
N ALA A 286 12.12 -9.63 6.96
CA ALA A 286 11.94 -8.86 8.19
C ALA A 286 11.71 -7.35 7.89
N GLY A 287 10.44 -6.92 7.84
CA GLY A 287 10.03 -5.67 7.21
C GLY A 287 10.70 -4.44 7.82
N GLN A 288 10.81 -4.41 9.15
CA GLN A 288 11.50 -3.34 9.88
C GLN A 288 12.96 -3.16 9.44
N MET A 289 13.68 -4.26 9.20
CA MET A 289 15.06 -4.20 8.72
C MET A 289 15.13 -3.63 7.31
N ILE A 290 14.21 -4.05 6.43
CA ILE A 290 14.17 -3.58 5.05
C ILE A 290 13.80 -2.09 4.99
N LEU A 291 12.84 -1.66 5.80
CA LEU A 291 12.50 -0.25 5.98
C LEU A 291 13.72 0.56 6.43
N ALA A 292 14.50 0.06 7.39
CA ALA A 292 15.75 0.70 7.82
C ALA A 292 16.78 0.83 6.69
N LEU A 293 16.97 -0.23 5.88
CA LEU A 293 17.85 -0.21 4.71
C LEU A 293 17.40 0.78 3.64
N MET A 294 16.10 1.06 3.56
CA MET A 294 15.51 2.08 2.69
C MET A 294 15.58 3.50 3.28
N GLY A 295 16.16 3.67 4.46
CA GLY A 295 16.33 4.97 5.12
C GLY A 295 15.13 5.41 5.95
N PHE A 296 14.17 4.52 6.26
CA PHE A 296 13.10 4.86 7.20
C PHE A 296 13.68 5.12 8.58
N ARG A 297 13.18 6.17 9.23
CA ARG A 297 13.43 6.46 10.62
C ARG A 297 12.78 5.38 11.50
N LEU A 298 13.60 4.79 12.37
CA LEU A 298 13.13 3.90 13.43
C LEU A 298 13.19 4.63 14.77
N GLU A 299 12.09 4.60 15.52
CA GLU A 299 12.01 5.14 16.88
C GLU A 299 12.02 4.01 17.90
N VAL A 300 12.81 4.12 18.97
CA VAL A 300 12.77 3.16 20.07
C VAL A 300 11.72 3.62 21.09
N PRO A 301 10.66 2.83 21.34
CA PRO A 301 9.66 3.19 22.32
C PRO A 301 10.29 3.43 23.69
N GLN A 302 10.06 4.61 24.27
CA GLN A 302 10.67 5.01 25.56
C GLN A 302 9.99 4.35 26.77
N LYS A 303 8.88 3.63 26.55
CA LYS A 303 8.11 2.93 27.57
C LYS A 303 7.90 1.49 27.14
N SER A 304 8.08 0.55 28.05
CA SER A 304 7.83 -0.88 27.76
C SER A 304 6.34 -1.21 27.65
N GLY A 305 5.47 -0.32 28.14
CA GLY A 305 4.04 -0.59 28.29
C GLY A 305 3.76 -1.79 29.22
N PRO A 306 2.52 -2.29 29.23
CA PRO A 306 2.14 -3.46 30.03
C PRO A 306 2.63 -4.79 29.44
N ARG A 307 3.13 -4.81 28.19
CA ARG A 307 3.63 -6.02 27.52
C ARG A 307 5.05 -6.33 27.99
N LYS A 308 5.24 -7.54 28.53
CA LYS A 308 6.56 -8.00 28.96
C LYS A 308 7.31 -8.65 27.79
N PRO A 309 8.59 -8.31 27.56
CA PRO A 309 9.39 -9.03 26.58
C PRO A 309 9.62 -10.48 27.02
N LEU A 310 9.83 -11.37 26.05
CA LEU A 310 10.18 -12.77 26.34
C LEU A 310 11.53 -12.87 27.06
N ILE A 311 12.49 -12.02 26.67
CA ILE A 311 13.80 -11.91 27.32
C ILE A 311 13.75 -10.71 28.26
N GLU A 312 13.81 -10.98 29.56
CA GLU A 312 13.79 -9.93 30.57
C GLU A 312 15.00 -8.98 30.41
N GLY A 313 14.74 -7.67 30.46
CA GLY A 313 15.76 -6.65 30.26
C GLY A 313 16.12 -6.33 28.80
N SER A 314 15.48 -6.97 27.81
CA SER A 314 15.66 -6.58 26.41
C SER A 314 15.06 -5.19 26.15
N GLU A 315 15.75 -4.37 25.36
CA GLU A 315 15.21 -3.10 24.89
C GLU A 315 13.97 -3.32 24.00
N PRO A 316 13.00 -2.37 24.00
CA PRO A 316 11.91 -2.38 23.05
C PRO A 316 12.41 -2.40 21.60
N ALA A 317 11.75 -3.17 20.73
CA ALA A 317 12.08 -3.17 19.31
C ALA A 317 11.85 -1.76 18.71
N PRO A 318 12.79 -1.23 17.90
CA PRO A 318 12.57 -0.01 17.17
C PRO A 318 11.39 -0.13 16.20
N VAL A 319 10.64 0.95 16.02
CA VAL A 319 9.42 0.99 15.18
C VAL A 319 9.60 1.95 14.02
N PRO A 320 9.27 1.55 12.78
CA PRO A 320 9.40 2.43 11.62
C PRO A 320 8.28 3.48 11.60
N VAL A 321 8.65 4.76 11.68
CA VAL A 321 7.69 5.89 11.75
C VAL A 321 7.56 6.67 10.44
N GLY A 322 8.52 6.55 9.53
CA GLY A 322 8.44 7.19 8.22
C GLY A 322 9.78 7.40 7.52
N LEU A 323 9.71 7.92 6.30
CA LEU A 323 10.81 8.35 5.46
C LEU A 323 10.77 9.88 5.36
N ASP A 324 11.83 10.53 5.84
CA ASP A 324 11.90 12.00 5.96
C ASP A 324 11.67 12.71 4.62
N GLY A 325 10.73 13.66 4.59
CA GLY A 325 10.40 14.43 3.38
C GLY A 325 9.59 13.67 2.33
N HIS A 326 9.23 12.40 2.58
CA HIS A 326 8.59 11.53 1.60
C HIS A 326 7.30 10.89 2.10
N PHE A 327 7.36 10.06 3.14
CA PHE A 327 6.23 9.24 3.58
C PHE A 327 6.24 9.09 5.10
N GLN A 328 5.40 9.84 5.79
CA GLN A 328 5.48 10.05 7.24
C GLN A 328 4.18 9.63 7.92
N ALA A 329 4.29 8.97 9.07
CA ALA A 329 3.14 8.60 9.88
C ALA A 329 2.62 9.81 10.69
N TYR A 330 1.36 9.73 11.07
CA TYR A 330 0.65 10.66 11.94
C TYR A 330 0.94 10.35 13.41
N CYS A 331 2.22 10.46 13.79
CA CYS A 331 2.69 10.37 15.16
C CYS A 331 4.00 11.16 15.33
N PRO A 332 4.50 11.36 16.56
CA PRO A 332 5.87 11.83 16.74
C PRO A 332 6.89 10.90 16.07
N PRO A 333 7.99 11.46 15.53
CA PRO A 333 8.43 12.86 15.64
C PRO A 333 7.88 13.79 14.55
N TYR A 334 7.07 13.30 13.61
CA TYR A 334 6.52 14.12 12.52
C TYR A 334 5.40 15.07 12.97
N TYR A 335 4.74 14.71 14.07
CA TYR A 335 3.84 15.57 14.81
C TYR A 335 4.38 15.78 16.24
N PRO A 336 4.23 16.98 16.83
CA PRO A 336 4.79 17.26 18.16
C PRO A 336 4.14 16.41 19.26
N ASP A 337 2.87 16.07 19.10
CA ASP A 337 2.09 15.20 19.99
C ASP A 337 0.96 14.51 19.21
N MET A 338 0.30 13.56 19.87
CA MET A 338 -0.81 12.83 19.25
C MET A 338 -2.08 13.67 19.09
N ALA A 339 -2.24 14.72 19.88
CA ALA A 339 -3.36 15.65 19.73
C ALA A 339 -3.27 16.41 18.40
N SER A 340 -2.07 16.84 18.03
CA SER A 340 -1.75 17.51 16.77
C SER A 340 -1.90 16.57 15.58
N ALA A 341 -1.47 15.31 15.72
CA ALA A 341 -1.69 14.28 14.70
C ALA A 341 -3.18 14.03 14.45
N ALA A 342 -3.99 13.90 15.51
CA ALA A 342 -5.44 13.73 15.37
C ALA A 342 -6.12 14.96 14.78
N GLN A 343 -5.68 16.16 15.16
CA GLN A 343 -6.17 17.42 14.58
C GLN A 343 -5.90 17.49 13.07
N ALA A 344 -4.71 17.07 12.60
CA ALA A 344 -4.37 17.11 11.18
C ALA A 344 -5.33 16.26 10.33
N ILE A 345 -5.72 15.08 10.82
CA ILE A 345 -6.64 14.17 10.14
C ILE A 345 -8.07 14.74 10.14
N PHE A 346 -8.47 15.35 11.25
CA PHE A 346 -9.73 16.07 11.33
C PHE A 346 -9.77 17.25 10.36
N ASP A 347 -8.71 18.04 10.27
CA ASP A 347 -8.62 19.22 9.40
C ASP A 347 -8.58 18.83 7.93
N ALA A 348 -7.99 17.69 7.58
CA ALA A 348 -8.04 17.16 6.22
C ALA A 348 -9.47 16.84 5.75
N LYS A 349 -10.39 16.57 6.68
CA LYS A 349 -11.81 16.35 6.38
C LYS A 349 -12.61 17.64 6.46
N TRP A 350 -12.41 18.41 7.53
CA TRP A 350 -13.32 19.48 7.96
C TRP A 350 -12.73 20.88 7.97
N GLY A 351 -11.42 21.01 7.85
CA GLY A 351 -10.73 22.29 7.78
C GLY A 351 -11.14 23.09 6.54
N GLY A 352 -10.65 24.33 6.40
CA GLY A 352 -11.07 25.23 5.30
C GLY A 352 -10.88 24.65 3.90
N LYS A 353 -9.92 23.72 3.73
CA LYS A 353 -9.63 22.98 2.49
C LYS A 353 -9.89 21.48 2.61
N GLY A 354 -10.63 21.06 3.64
CA GLY A 354 -10.94 19.66 3.85
C GLY A 354 -11.84 19.10 2.76
N ILE A 355 -11.86 17.78 2.58
CA ILE A 355 -12.50 17.13 1.42
C ILE A 355 -13.99 17.43 1.25
N TYR A 356 -14.70 17.78 2.33
CA TYR A 356 -16.12 18.10 2.27
C TYR A 356 -16.38 19.57 1.87
N LYS A 357 -15.34 20.40 1.79
CA LYS A 357 -15.42 21.82 1.43
C LYS A 357 -15.37 22.04 -0.08
N GLU A 358 -15.83 23.22 -0.50
CA GLU A 358 -15.77 23.64 -1.90
C GLU A 358 -14.34 23.68 -2.45
N GLU A 359 -13.33 23.98 -1.61
CA GLU A 359 -11.91 23.96 -2.00
C GLU A 359 -11.26 22.56 -1.88
N GLY A 360 -11.98 21.54 -1.40
CA GLY A 360 -11.45 20.21 -1.05
C GLY A 360 -11.11 19.26 -2.21
N GLY A 361 -10.97 19.78 -3.44
CA GLY A 361 -10.65 18.96 -4.62
C GLY A 361 -11.86 18.38 -5.38
N PRO A 362 -11.63 17.56 -6.43
CA PRO A 362 -12.69 17.04 -7.30
C PRO A 362 -13.60 16.02 -6.56
N VAL A 363 -14.90 16.05 -6.86
CA VAL A 363 -15.90 15.11 -6.33
C VAL A 363 -16.89 14.69 -7.40
N GLY A 364 -17.51 13.51 -7.25
CA GLY A 364 -18.40 12.95 -8.28
C GLY A 364 -19.81 13.54 -8.29
N LEU A 365 -20.18 14.25 -7.22
CA LEU A 365 -21.49 14.87 -7.06
C LEU A 365 -21.60 16.16 -7.89
N LYS A 366 -22.71 16.29 -8.63
CA LYS A 366 -23.03 17.53 -9.36
C LYS A 366 -23.18 18.74 -8.43
N ASP A 367 -23.83 18.53 -7.29
CA ASP A 367 -23.96 19.53 -6.22
C ASP A 367 -22.85 19.31 -5.19
N LYS A 368 -21.63 19.72 -5.50
CA LYS A 368 -20.47 19.56 -4.61
C LYS A 368 -20.71 20.15 -3.22
N GLN A 369 -21.37 21.32 -3.15
CA GLN A 369 -21.64 22.00 -1.90
C GLN A 369 -22.60 21.21 -0.98
N SER A 370 -23.32 20.21 -1.51
CA SER A 370 -24.13 19.32 -0.68
C SER A 370 -23.30 18.56 0.36
N LEU A 371 -22.01 18.30 0.09
CA LEU A 371 -21.12 17.63 1.04
C LEU A 371 -21.01 18.42 2.34
N ASP A 372 -20.68 19.72 2.26
CA ASP A 372 -20.58 20.57 3.45
C ASP A 372 -21.92 20.77 4.16
N ARG A 373 -23.03 20.73 3.41
CA ARG A 373 -24.38 20.94 3.97
C ARG A 373 -24.98 19.69 4.62
N LEU A 374 -24.70 18.50 4.08
CA LEU A 374 -25.45 17.28 4.37
C LEU A 374 -24.63 16.20 5.05
N VAL A 375 -23.30 16.25 4.96
CA VAL A 375 -22.44 15.31 5.70
C VAL A 375 -22.33 15.79 7.13
N ALA A 376 -22.76 14.96 8.08
CA ALA A 376 -22.61 15.25 9.50
C ALA A 376 -21.13 15.42 9.86
N LYS A 377 -20.76 16.61 10.32
CA LYS A 377 -19.40 16.89 10.79
C LYS A 377 -19.11 16.04 12.04
N THR A 378 -17.92 15.46 12.11
CA THR A 378 -17.43 14.82 13.34
C THR A 378 -17.54 15.82 14.51
N PRO A 379 -18.28 15.49 15.58
CA PRO A 379 -18.54 16.44 16.65
C PRO A 379 -17.30 16.69 17.50
N ASP A 380 -17.19 17.89 18.08
CA ASP A 380 -16.01 18.31 18.84
C ASP A 380 -15.69 17.36 20.01
N TRP A 381 -16.71 16.81 20.68
CA TRP A 381 -16.50 15.84 21.76
C TRP A 381 -15.78 14.58 21.27
N CYS A 382 -16.06 14.13 20.05
CA CYS A 382 -15.49 12.92 19.45
C CYS A 382 -14.04 13.18 19.05
N LEU A 383 -13.74 14.35 18.48
CA LEU A 383 -12.36 14.77 18.23
C LEU A 383 -11.54 14.80 19.53
N GLU A 384 -12.07 15.38 20.61
CA GLU A 384 -11.36 15.44 21.89
C GLU A 384 -11.19 14.05 22.52
N ALA A 385 -12.18 13.16 22.39
CA ALA A 385 -12.05 11.75 22.79
C ALA A 385 -10.94 11.03 21.99
N THR A 386 -10.88 11.25 20.67
CA THR A 386 -9.83 10.69 19.81
C THR A 386 -8.46 11.19 20.24
N LYS A 387 -8.29 12.50 20.46
CA LYS A 387 -7.03 13.08 20.95
C LYS A 387 -6.61 12.43 22.27
N ALA A 388 -7.54 12.27 23.21
CA ALA A 388 -7.27 11.66 24.50
C ALA A 388 -6.86 10.18 24.37
N LEU A 389 -7.53 9.39 23.53
CA LEU A 389 -7.17 8.00 23.28
C LEU A 389 -5.79 7.89 22.61
N CYS A 390 -5.53 8.66 21.56
CA CYS A 390 -4.23 8.65 20.88
C CYS A 390 -3.09 9.07 21.83
N GLN A 391 -3.32 10.11 22.64
CA GLN A 391 -2.35 10.56 23.64
C GLN A 391 -2.12 9.51 24.72
N TYR A 392 -3.20 8.87 25.22
CA TYR A 392 -3.10 7.76 26.17
C TYR A 392 -2.25 6.61 25.63
N ILE A 393 -2.44 6.23 24.36
CA ILE A 393 -1.65 5.18 23.71
C ILE A 393 -0.16 5.57 23.69
N TRP A 394 0.15 6.77 23.23
CA TRP A 394 1.53 7.26 23.18
C TRP A 394 2.17 7.32 24.58
N GLU A 395 1.44 7.82 25.57
CA GLU A 395 1.92 7.92 26.94
C GLU A 395 2.01 6.58 27.67
N THR A 396 1.26 5.56 27.25
CA THR A 396 1.30 4.24 27.89
C THR A 396 2.37 3.35 27.25
N TYR A 397 2.47 3.39 25.93
CA TYR A 397 3.30 2.46 25.15
C TYR A 397 4.58 3.09 24.60
N GLY A 398 4.72 4.42 24.62
CA GLY A 398 5.86 5.12 24.03
C GLY A 398 5.94 5.01 22.51
N ARG A 399 4.84 4.57 21.87
CA ARG A 399 4.67 4.39 20.43
C ARG A 399 3.20 4.55 20.06
N PHE A 400 2.92 4.74 18.78
CA PHE A 400 1.58 4.74 18.22
C PHE A 400 1.59 4.10 16.83
N PRO A 401 0.74 3.10 16.55
CA PRO A 401 -0.17 2.38 17.45
C PRO A 401 0.53 1.58 18.55
N ALA A 402 -0.23 1.04 19.52
CA ALA A 402 0.30 0.30 20.66
C ALA A 402 0.90 -1.07 20.28
N THR A 403 0.32 -1.73 19.27
CA THR A 403 0.50 -3.17 19.02
C THR A 403 0.93 -3.52 17.61
N VAL A 404 0.81 -2.57 16.67
CA VAL A 404 1.20 -2.71 15.26
C VAL A 404 2.08 -1.52 14.87
N ASP A 405 2.97 -1.70 13.89
CA ASP A 405 3.89 -0.64 13.50
C ASP A 405 3.16 0.48 12.74
N PRO A 406 3.59 1.74 12.87
CA PRO A 406 2.99 2.84 12.12
C PRO A 406 3.18 2.64 10.61
N MET A 407 4.35 2.15 10.20
CA MET A 407 4.67 1.74 8.83
C MET A 407 4.79 0.22 8.71
N GLU A 408 3.96 -0.40 7.88
CA GLU A 408 3.90 -1.85 7.73
C GLU A 408 4.23 -2.30 6.31
N MET A 409 5.05 -3.35 6.20
CA MET A 409 5.42 -4.01 4.95
C MET A 409 5.20 -5.52 5.12
N ASN A 410 4.16 -6.07 4.49
CA ASN A 410 3.75 -7.46 4.74
C ASN A 410 4.12 -8.41 3.59
N VAL A 411 3.96 -7.94 2.35
CA VAL A 411 4.11 -8.75 1.14
C VAL A 411 4.88 -8.00 0.07
N TRP A 412 5.64 -8.75 -0.72
CA TRP A 412 6.37 -8.25 -1.89
C TRP A 412 5.85 -8.90 -3.16
N PHE A 413 6.14 -8.26 -4.27
CA PHE A 413 5.90 -8.79 -5.60
C PHE A 413 7.16 -8.62 -6.44
N GLN A 414 7.64 -9.71 -7.01
CA GLN A 414 8.74 -9.67 -7.97
C GLN A 414 8.21 -9.86 -9.38
N ALA A 415 8.69 -9.02 -10.31
CA ALA A 415 8.50 -9.17 -11.74
C ALA A 415 9.86 -9.35 -12.44
N GLN A 416 9.87 -10.15 -13.50
CA GLN A 416 11.08 -10.50 -14.25
C GLN A 416 10.74 -11.08 -15.63
N HIS A 417 11.69 -10.98 -16.56
CA HIS A 417 11.71 -11.85 -17.72
C HIS A 417 11.90 -13.31 -17.29
N LEU A 418 11.07 -14.21 -17.81
CA LEU A 418 11.10 -15.61 -17.40
C LEU A 418 12.17 -16.40 -18.14
N GLU A 419 12.94 -17.22 -17.40
CA GLU A 419 13.80 -18.22 -18.03
C GLU A 419 12.98 -19.41 -18.53
N THR A 420 12.51 -19.36 -19.78
CA THR A 420 11.65 -20.42 -20.36
C THR A 420 12.37 -21.75 -20.52
N ASP A 421 13.69 -21.75 -20.74
CA ASP A 421 14.46 -22.98 -21.00
C ASP A 421 14.44 -23.89 -19.76
N PHE A 422 14.46 -23.29 -18.56
CA PHE A 422 14.27 -24.02 -17.30
C PHE A 422 12.93 -24.77 -17.26
N TYR A 423 11.85 -24.11 -17.68
CA TYR A 423 10.53 -24.72 -17.67
C TYR A 423 10.38 -25.78 -18.75
N ASP A 424 11.00 -25.58 -19.92
CA ASP A 424 11.02 -26.57 -20.99
C ASP A 424 11.80 -27.84 -20.63
N GLU A 425 12.86 -27.70 -19.83
CA GLU A 425 13.68 -28.83 -19.37
C GLU A 425 12.99 -29.61 -18.24
N TYR A 426 12.39 -28.93 -17.26
CA TYR A 426 11.96 -29.55 -16.00
C TYR A 426 10.45 -29.70 -15.80
N TYR A 427 9.59 -28.99 -16.56
CA TYR A 427 8.15 -29.00 -16.34
C TYR A 427 7.37 -29.63 -17.51
N GLN A 428 6.15 -30.07 -17.22
CA GLN A 428 5.23 -30.57 -18.24
C GLN A 428 4.75 -29.43 -19.16
N PRO A 429 4.32 -29.75 -20.41
CA PRO A 429 3.73 -28.77 -21.30
C PRO A 429 2.61 -27.96 -20.63
N GLY A 430 2.64 -26.63 -20.81
CA GLY A 430 1.68 -25.71 -20.19
C GLY A 430 2.17 -25.01 -18.92
N ALA A 431 3.45 -25.19 -18.53
CA ALA A 431 4.06 -24.47 -17.40
C ALA A 431 4.01 -22.94 -17.54
N TYR A 432 4.06 -22.45 -18.77
CA TYR A 432 3.86 -21.06 -19.14
C TYR A 432 3.00 -20.96 -20.41
N HIS A 433 2.37 -19.80 -20.63
CA HIS A 433 1.43 -19.56 -21.74
C HIS A 433 2.12 -18.82 -22.89
N GLN A 434 1.42 -18.72 -24.02
CA GLN A 434 1.96 -18.18 -25.26
C GLN A 434 2.53 -16.76 -25.11
N ALA A 435 1.86 -15.87 -24.37
CA ALA A 435 2.38 -14.52 -24.16
C ALA A 435 3.73 -14.50 -23.42
N VAL A 436 4.00 -15.44 -22.50
CA VAL A 436 5.32 -15.60 -21.89
C VAL A 436 6.35 -16.10 -22.89
N LYS A 437 5.97 -17.09 -23.71
CA LYS A 437 6.84 -17.64 -24.75
C LYS A 437 7.30 -16.58 -25.73
N ASP A 438 6.38 -15.72 -26.15
CA ASP A 438 6.62 -14.72 -27.19
C ASP A 438 7.14 -13.39 -26.62
N HIS A 439 7.20 -13.25 -25.29
CA HIS A 439 7.47 -11.98 -24.63
C HIS A 439 8.72 -11.30 -25.19
N MET A 440 9.87 -11.99 -25.19
CA MET A 440 11.13 -11.41 -25.65
C MET A 440 11.07 -10.95 -27.11
N ALA A 441 10.38 -11.69 -27.98
CA ALA A 441 10.24 -11.29 -29.39
C ALA A 441 9.28 -10.12 -29.57
N VAL A 442 8.22 -10.05 -28.76
CA VAL A 442 7.17 -9.02 -28.87
C VAL A 442 7.60 -7.69 -28.25
N TRP A 443 8.25 -7.72 -27.08
CA TRP A 443 8.64 -6.53 -26.32
C TRP A 443 10.05 -6.06 -26.65
N HIS A 444 10.98 -6.99 -26.92
CA HIS A 444 12.41 -6.68 -27.10
C HIS A 444 12.96 -7.01 -28.49
N GLY A 445 12.16 -7.61 -29.38
CA GLY A 445 12.63 -8.09 -30.69
C GLY A 445 12.79 -7.04 -31.80
N ALA A 446 12.29 -5.83 -31.57
CA ALA A 446 12.37 -4.70 -32.51
C ALA A 446 13.44 -3.66 -32.13
N GLN A 447 14.21 -3.91 -31.07
CA GLN A 447 15.27 -3.01 -30.58
C GLN A 447 16.61 -3.20 -31.32
#